data_AF-A0A1R2CUA3-F1
#
_entry.id   AF-A0A1R2CUA3-F1
#
_cell.length_a   1.000
_cell.length_b   1.000
_cell.length_c   1.000
_cell.angle_alpha   90.00
_cell.angle_beta   90.00
_cell.angle_gamma   90.00
#
_symmetry.space_group_name_H-M   'P 1'
#
loop_
_entity.id
_entity.type
_entity.pdbx_description
1 polymer ?
#
loop_
_entity_poly.entity_id
_entity_poly.type
_entity_poly.pdbx_seq_one_letter_code
_entity_poly.pdbx_strand_id
1 'polypeptide(L)'
;MSEEQQNLLSNEQITEILYQSTPCKSFIYIVFRVGIYILVLIGIGDLLGSILVYTVTRTLDWYNGGYAGLGVFITFLGAFSYMTRESPAGTCFYLIMLFLCFLGQLGITLGILLYTDYASLIGFSNAETVRYAMLSTALVMFIAFVVGIFYYCIISKEHTKRNLYYMLYGEPADENQPIVGVDLWRKYERTMIRWNRLFA
;
A
#
# COMPACT_ATOMS: atom_id res chain seq x y z
N MET A 1 18.89 46.58 -4.88
CA MET A 1 18.21 45.33 -5.29
C MET A 1 16.73 45.60 -5.11
N SER A 2 15.96 45.62 -6.19
CA SER A 2 14.51 45.87 -6.12
C SER A 2 13.83 44.68 -5.43
N GLU A 3 12.75 44.94 -4.69
CA GLU A 3 11.94 43.87 -4.04
C GLU A 3 11.50 42.78 -5.02
N GLU A 4 11.35 43.12 -6.31
CA GLU A 4 11.10 42.15 -7.39
C GLU A 4 12.21 41.11 -7.57
N GLN A 5 13.50 41.50 -7.50
CA GLN A 5 14.60 40.55 -7.63
C GLN A 5 14.68 39.61 -6.42
N GLN A 6 14.31 40.08 -5.22
CA GLN A 6 14.23 39.24 -4.02
C GLN A 6 13.06 38.23 -4.09
N ASN A 7 11.94 38.63 -4.67
CA ASN A 7 10.80 37.74 -4.89
C ASN A 7 11.06 36.70 -5.99
N LEU A 8 11.83 37.03 -7.03
CA LEU A 8 12.19 36.07 -8.08
C LEU A 8 13.17 35.01 -7.59
N LEU A 9 14.20 35.41 -6.83
CA LEU A 9 15.17 34.47 -6.23
C LEU A 9 14.52 33.55 -5.18
N SER A 10 13.54 34.04 -4.41
CA SER A 10 12.83 33.20 -3.46
C SER A 10 11.90 32.19 -4.16
N ASN A 11 11.26 32.59 -5.25
CA ASN A 11 10.41 31.72 -6.06
C ASN A 11 11.22 30.61 -6.76
N GLU A 12 12.40 30.91 -7.32
CA GLU A 12 13.27 29.88 -7.91
C GLU A 12 13.73 28.85 -6.86
N GLN A 13 14.15 29.29 -5.68
CA GLN A 13 14.53 28.38 -4.58
C GLN A 13 13.35 27.52 -4.10
N ILE A 14 12.14 28.09 -4.02
CA ILE A 14 10.92 27.34 -3.68
C ILE A 14 10.61 26.29 -4.76
N THR A 15 10.83 26.63 -6.04
CA THR A 15 10.60 25.73 -7.17
C THR A 15 11.59 24.56 -7.17
N GLU A 16 12.87 24.81 -6.85
CA GLU A 16 13.88 23.76 -6.69
C GLU A 16 13.54 22.80 -5.53
N ILE A 17 13.12 23.33 -4.37
CA ILE A 17 12.72 22.50 -3.21
C ILE A 17 11.48 21.64 -3.56
N LEU A 18 10.56 22.17 -4.38
CA LEU A 18 9.38 21.44 -4.85
C LEU A 18 9.72 20.34 -5.87
N TYR A 19 10.65 20.61 -6.79
CA TYR A 19 11.13 19.63 -7.78
C TYR A 19 11.92 18.48 -7.14
N GLN A 20 12.50 18.70 -5.96
CA GLN A 20 13.22 17.67 -5.22
C GLN A 20 12.29 16.69 -4.46
N SER A 21 10.99 16.99 -4.34
CA SER A 21 10.01 16.16 -3.62
C SER A 21 9.33 15.08 -4.49
N THR A 22 9.36 15.24 -5.81
CA THR A 22 8.76 14.34 -6.82
C THR A 22 9.46 12.97 -7.00
N PRO A 23 10.79 12.81 -6.93
CA PRO A 23 11.44 11.52 -7.25
C PRO A 23 11.12 10.42 -6.23
N CYS A 24 10.96 10.78 -4.95
CA CYS A 24 10.65 9.82 -3.88
C CYS A 24 9.24 9.20 -4.04
N LYS A 25 8.28 10.00 -4.48
CA LYS A 25 6.90 9.56 -4.76
C LYS A 25 6.87 8.55 -5.91
N SER A 26 7.53 8.89 -7.02
CA SER A 26 7.60 8.02 -8.21
C SER A 26 8.27 6.69 -7.89
N PHE A 27 9.35 6.71 -7.09
CA PHE A 27 10.03 5.49 -6.67
C PHE A 27 9.15 4.59 -5.80
N ILE A 28 8.57 5.13 -4.72
CA ILE A 28 7.73 4.34 -3.80
C ILE A 28 6.50 3.78 -4.52
N TYR A 29 5.92 4.54 -5.44
CA TYR A 29 4.84 4.06 -6.30
C TYR A 29 5.27 2.87 -7.15
N ILE A 30 6.43 2.93 -7.81
CA ILE A 30 6.95 1.81 -8.61
C ILE A 30 7.16 0.58 -7.72
N VAL A 31 7.79 0.74 -6.56
CA VAL A 31 8.02 -0.37 -5.61
C VAL A 31 6.69 -0.98 -5.17
N PHE A 32 5.69 -0.16 -4.85
CA PHE A 32 4.35 -0.62 -4.48
C PHE A 32 3.69 -1.42 -5.62
N ARG A 33 3.80 -0.95 -6.87
CA ARG A 33 3.27 -1.64 -8.06
C ARG A 33 3.98 -2.96 -8.34
N VAL A 34 5.30 -3.01 -8.22
CA VAL A 34 6.06 -4.25 -8.34
C VAL A 34 5.62 -5.24 -7.24
N GLY A 35 5.47 -4.76 -6.00
CA GLY A 35 4.95 -5.56 -4.90
C GLY A 35 3.58 -6.18 -5.18
N ILE A 36 2.66 -5.42 -5.78
CA ILE A 36 1.35 -5.92 -6.23
C ILE A 36 1.49 -7.06 -7.24
N TYR A 37 2.35 -6.93 -8.25
CA TYR A 37 2.54 -7.99 -9.24
C TYR A 37 3.10 -9.26 -8.60
N ILE A 38 4.02 -9.12 -7.65
CA ILE A 38 4.53 -10.24 -6.85
C ILE A 38 3.40 -10.88 -6.04
N LEU A 39 2.51 -10.09 -5.43
CA LEU A 39 1.36 -10.62 -4.69
C LEU A 39 0.40 -11.42 -5.59
N VAL A 40 0.17 -10.98 -6.83
CA VAL A 40 -0.62 -11.75 -7.81
C VAL A 40 0.04 -13.10 -8.09
N LEU A 41 1.36 -13.13 -8.28
CA LEU A 41 2.09 -14.38 -8.49
C LEU A 41 2.03 -15.31 -7.27
N ILE A 42 2.09 -14.74 -6.05
CA ILE A 42 1.91 -15.48 -4.81
C ILE A 42 0.52 -16.11 -4.75
N GLY A 43 -0.54 -15.33 -5.04
CA GLY A 43 -1.91 -15.84 -5.03
C GLY A 43 -2.14 -16.97 -6.04
N ILE A 44 -1.57 -16.86 -7.23
CA ILE A 44 -1.59 -17.94 -8.24
C ILE A 44 -0.80 -19.15 -7.74
N GLY A 45 0.36 -18.93 -7.13
CA GLY A 45 1.19 -19.98 -6.53
C GLY A 45 0.45 -20.76 -5.45
N ASP A 46 -0.22 -20.08 -4.53
CA ASP A 46 -1.03 -20.69 -3.47
C ASP A 46 -2.21 -21.50 -4.04
N LEU A 47 -2.88 -20.97 -5.07
CA LEU A 47 -3.94 -21.68 -5.77
C LEU A 47 -3.43 -22.98 -6.43
N LEU A 48 -2.30 -22.92 -7.14
CA LEU A 48 -1.69 -24.09 -7.77
C LEU A 48 -1.19 -25.10 -6.72
N GLY A 49 -0.59 -24.63 -5.63
CA GLY A 49 -0.17 -25.46 -4.50
C GLY A 49 -1.35 -26.21 -3.91
N SER A 50 -2.47 -25.53 -3.68
CA SER A 50 -3.69 -26.16 -3.19
C SER A 50 -4.27 -27.20 -4.15
N ILE A 51 -4.26 -26.92 -5.46
CA ILE A 51 -4.72 -27.89 -6.48
C ILE A 51 -3.82 -29.13 -6.45
N LEU A 52 -2.51 -28.95 -6.37
CA LEU A 52 -1.56 -30.06 -6.30
C LEU A 52 -1.82 -30.92 -5.06
N VAL A 53 -1.95 -30.32 -3.88
CA VAL A 53 -2.26 -31.06 -2.64
C VAL A 53 -3.58 -31.82 -2.79
N TYR A 54 -4.62 -31.19 -3.33
CA TYR A 54 -5.91 -31.84 -3.58
C TYR A 54 -5.78 -33.05 -4.53
N THR A 55 -4.98 -32.96 -5.59
CA THR A 55 -4.79 -34.10 -6.52
C THR A 55 -4.09 -35.29 -5.87
N VAL A 56 -3.23 -35.04 -4.89
CA VAL A 56 -2.49 -36.08 -4.15
C VAL A 56 -3.35 -36.68 -3.05
N THR A 57 -3.98 -35.87 -2.20
CA THR A 57 -4.75 -36.36 -1.05
C THR A 57 -6.15 -36.85 -1.43
N ARG A 58 -6.69 -36.38 -2.55
CA ARG A 58 -8.08 -36.65 -3.02
C ARG A 58 -9.16 -36.23 -2.01
N THR A 59 -8.82 -35.37 -1.04
CA THR A 59 -9.73 -34.85 -0.02
C THR A 59 -9.82 -33.32 -0.09
N LEU A 60 -11.05 -32.79 -0.05
CA LEU A 60 -11.30 -31.36 0.10
C LEU A 60 -11.56 -31.04 1.57
N ASP A 61 -10.49 -30.97 2.33
CA ASP A 61 -10.56 -30.56 3.74
C ASP A 61 -10.63 -29.03 3.83
N TRP A 62 -11.16 -28.53 4.96
CA TRP A 62 -11.28 -27.09 5.23
C TRP A 62 -9.95 -26.35 5.07
N TYR A 63 -8.83 -27.04 5.32
CA TYR A 63 -7.48 -26.53 5.13
C TYR A 63 -7.13 -26.33 3.64
N ASN A 64 -7.32 -27.35 2.79
CA ASN A 64 -7.07 -27.25 1.34
C ASN A 64 -8.00 -26.22 0.71
N GLY A 65 -9.29 -26.25 1.07
CA GLY A 65 -10.27 -25.27 0.61
C GLY A 65 -9.90 -23.84 1.05
N GLY A 66 -9.43 -23.66 2.29
CA GLY A 66 -8.95 -22.38 2.81
C GLY A 66 -7.72 -21.87 2.08
N TYR A 67 -6.77 -22.75 1.77
CA TYR A 67 -5.56 -22.39 1.04
C TYR A 67 -5.86 -21.96 -0.41
N ALA A 68 -6.71 -22.70 -1.14
CA ALA A 68 -7.21 -22.29 -2.44
C ALA A 68 -7.97 -20.96 -2.39
N GLY A 69 -8.89 -20.82 -1.42
CA GLY A 69 -9.70 -19.61 -1.26
C GLY A 69 -8.85 -18.37 -0.99
N LEU A 70 -7.82 -18.51 -0.15
CA LEU A 70 -6.86 -17.44 0.13
C LEU A 70 -6.05 -17.07 -1.11
N GLY A 71 -5.55 -18.04 -1.88
CA GLY A 71 -4.82 -17.78 -3.12
C GLY A 71 -5.67 -17.02 -4.16
N VAL A 72 -6.94 -17.43 -4.34
CA VAL A 72 -7.91 -16.71 -5.17
C VAL A 72 -8.11 -15.28 -4.67
N PHE A 73 -8.33 -15.12 -3.36
CA PHE A 73 -8.58 -13.81 -2.77
C PHE A 73 -7.38 -12.87 -2.91
N ILE A 74 -6.15 -13.34 -2.67
CA ILE A 74 -4.91 -12.58 -2.87
C ILE A 74 -4.76 -12.17 -4.34
N THR A 75 -5.06 -13.08 -5.27
CA THR A 75 -5.00 -12.80 -6.72
C THR A 75 -5.98 -11.68 -7.10
N PHE A 76 -7.24 -11.77 -6.64
CA PHE A 76 -8.24 -10.72 -6.86
C PHE A 76 -7.83 -9.40 -6.21
N LEU A 77 -7.34 -9.42 -4.97
CA LEU A 77 -6.89 -8.24 -4.27
C LEU A 77 -5.76 -7.53 -5.04
N GLY A 78 -4.80 -8.30 -5.57
CA GLY A 78 -3.74 -7.80 -6.44
C GLY A 78 -4.29 -7.20 -7.74
N ALA A 79 -5.27 -7.86 -8.37
CA ALA A 79 -5.92 -7.36 -9.58
C ALA A 79 -6.69 -6.05 -9.34
N PHE A 80 -7.40 -5.88 -8.21
CA PHE A 80 -8.15 -4.66 -7.90
C PHE A 80 -7.30 -3.49 -7.42
N SER A 81 -6.00 -3.69 -7.23
CA SER A 81 -5.09 -2.65 -6.75
C SER A 81 -4.92 -1.46 -7.71
N TYR A 82 -5.30 -1.57 -8.99
CA TYR A 82 -5.29 -0.40 -9.89
C TYR A 82 -6.26 0.68 -9.44
N MET A 83 -7.33 0.32 -8.72
CA MET A 83 -8.34 1.27 -8.24
C MET A 83 -7.85 2.12 -7.06
N THR A 84 -6.68 1.80 -6.48
CA THR A 84 -6.18 2.50 -5.28
C THR A 84 -5.30 3.72 -5.58
N ARG A 85 -4.96 3.95 -6.86
CA ARG A 85 -3.92 4.90 -7.32
C ARG A 85 -4.05 6.32 -6.77
N GLU A 86 -5.25 6.81 -6.50
CA GLU A 86 -5.50 8.23 -6.17
C GLU A 86 -6.42 8.43 -4.95
N SER A 87 -6.93 7.34 -4.37
CA SER A 87 -7.84 7.42 -3.22
C SER A 87 -7.12 6.98 -1.95
N PRO A 88 -6.91 7.88 -0.96
CA PRO A 88 -6.42 7.48 0.36
C PRO A 88 -7.33 6.42 0.99
N ALA A 89 -8.65 6.56 0.85
CA ALA A 89 -9.61 5.60 1.38
C ALA A 89 -9.47 4.23 0.69
N GLY A 90 -9.34 4.21 -0.64
CA GLY A 90 -9.12 2.97 -1.39
C GLY A 90 -7.80 2.28 -1.00
N THR A 91 -6.73 3.04 -0.83
CA THR A 91 -5.44 2.51 -0.36
C THR A 91 -5.54 1.97 1.07
N CYS A 92 -6.23 2.66 1.98
CA CYS A 92 -6.45 2.20 3.35
C CYS A 92 -7.22 0.87 3.37
N PHE A 93 -8.31 0.77 2.63
CA PHE A 93 -9.09 -0.47 2.51
C PHE A 93 -8.24 -1.62 1.95
N TYR A 94 -7.44 -1.35 0.90
CA TYR A 94 -6.51 -2.33 0.34
C TYR A 94 -5.50 -2.82 1.38
N LEU A 95 -4.92 -1.93 2.20
CA LEU A 95 -3.96 -2.31 3.24
C LEU A 95 -4.61 -3.15 4.34
N ILE A 96 -5.83 -2.84 4.74
CA ILE A 96 -6.60 -3.66 5.70
C ILE A 96 -6.79 -5.07 5.13
N MET A 97 -7.23 -5.17 3.87
CA MET A 97 -7.41 -6.47 3.22
C MET A 97 -6.09 -7.24 3.08
N LEU A 98 -5.00 -6.56 2.70
CA LEU A 98 -3.67 -7.18 2.61
C LEU A 98 -3.20 -7.69 3.98
N PHE A 99 -3.44 -6.95 5.06
CA PHE A 99 -3.11 -7.36 6.41
C PHE A 99 -3.92 -8.59 6.85
N LEU A 100 -5.22 -8.63 6.54
CA LEU A 100 -6.05 -9.81 6.79
C LEU A 100 -5.57 -11.02 6.01
N CYS A 101 -5.15 -10.85 4.74
CA CYS A 101 -4.55 -11.92 3.96
C CYS A 101 -3.25 -12.42 4.58
N PHE A 102 -2.40 -11.51 5.08
CA PHE A 102 -1.17 -11.86 5.78
C PHE A 102 -1.46 -12.70 7.04
N LEU A 103 -2.43 -12.29 7.86
CA LEU A 103 -2.83 -13.06 9.04
C LEU A 103 -3.39 -14.43 8.66
N GLY A 104 -4.18 -14.52 7.59
CA GLY A 104 -4.65 -15.79 7.03
C GLY A 104 -3.50 -16.69 6.60
N GLN A 105 -2.57 -16.18 5.80
CA GLN A 105 -1.40 -16.93 5.31
C GLN A 105 -0.52 -17.40 6.46
N LEU A 106 -0.26 -16.52 7.44
CA LEU A 106 0.52 -16.84 8.62
C LEU A 106 -0.18 -17.92 9.47
N GLY A 107 -1.50 -17.81 9.67
CA GLY A 107 -2.28 -18.79 10.40
C GLY A 107 -2.24 -20.18 9.75
N ILE A 108 -2.42 -20.25 8.43
CA ILE A 108 -2.31 -21.51 7.67
C ILE A 108 -0.88 -22.06 7.76
N THR A 109 0.14 -21.21 7.62
CA THR A 109 1.56 -21.60 7.72
C THR A 109 1.88 -22.19 9.09
N LEU A 110 1.45 -21.53 10.17
CA LEU A 110 1.64 -22.03 11.54
C LEU A 110 0.89 -23.34 11.76
N GLY A 111 -0.33 -23.48 11.23
CA GLY A 111 -1.08 -24.74 11.26
C GLY A 111 -0.28 -25.91 10.70
N ILE A 112 0.37 -25.73 9.55
CA ILE A 112 1.18 -26.78 8.89
C ILE A 112 2.48 -27.09 9.64
N LEU A 113 3.12 -26.05 10.19
CA LEU A 113 4.33 -26.21 10.99
C LEU A 113 4.04 -27.04 12.24
N LEU A 114 2.88 -26.82 12.86
CA LEU A 114 2.46 -27.53 14.07
C LEU A 114 1.81 -28.89 13.79
N TYR A 115 1.31 -29.12 12.57
CA TYR A 115 0.72 -30.41 12.20
C TYR A 115 1.80 -31.46 11.95
N THR A 116 2.01 -32.35 12.93
CA THR A 116 3.05 -33.37 12.93
C THR A 116 2.89 -34.40 11.82
N ASP A 117 1.64 -34.70 11.45
CA ASP A 117 1.31 -35.71 10.43
C ASP A 117 1.34 -35.16 9.00
N TYR A 118 1.66 -33.87 8.81
CA TYR A 118 1.74 -33.30 7.46
C TYR A 118 2.86 -33.96 6.63
N ALA A 119 4.00 -34.20 7.27
CA ALA A 119 5.18 -34.76 6.61
C ALA A 119 4.99 -36.22 6.19
N SER A 120 4.16 -36.99 6.92
CA SER A 120 3.83 -38.36 6.55
C SER A 120 2.84 -38.43 5.38
N LEU A 121 2.03 -37.38 5.17
CA LEU A 121 1.01 -37.33 4.12
C LEU A 121 1.59 -37.07 2.72
N ILE A 122 2.53 -36.12 2.60
CA ILE A 122 3.07 -35.66 1.30
C ILE A 122 4.56 -35.96 1.10
N GLY A 123 5.20 -36.57 2.12
CA GLY A 123 6.63 -36.83 2.16
C GLY A 123 7.42 -35.67 2.78
N PHE A 124 8.45 -36.03 3.56
CA PHE A 124 9.23 -35.09 4.37
C PHE A 124 9.85 -33.95 3.55
N SER A 125 10.48 -34.27 2.41
CA SER A 125 11.12 -33.27 1.53
C SER A 125 10.12 -32.26 0.93
N ASN A 126 8.91 -32.72 0.58
CA ASN A 126 7.87 -31.84 0.04
C ASN A 126 7.27 -30.98 1.14
N ALA A 127 7.06 -31.55 2.33
CA ALA A 127 6.53 -30.82 3.48
C ALA A 127 7.43 -29.68 3.93
N GLU A 128 8.76 -29.89 3.99
CA GLU A 128 9.69 -28.81 4.28
C GLU A 128 9.64 -27.71 3.21
N THR A 129 9.64 -28.09 1.93
CA THR A 129 9.55 -27.14 0.81
C THR A 129 8.30 -26.28 0.92
N VAL A 130 7.13 -26.89 1.18
CA VAL A 130 5.85 -26.17 1.36
C VAL A 130 5.92 -25.24 2.58
N ARG A 131 6.42 -25.71 3.72
CA ARG A 131 6.54 -24.89 4.95
C ARG A 131 7.40 -23.64 4.73
N TYR A 132 8.57 -23.80 4.11
CA TYR A 132 9.45 -22.65 3.83
C TYR A 132 8.88 -21.72 2.76
N ALA A 133 8.24 -22.26 1.72
CA ALA A 133 7.56 -21.45 0.71
C ALA A 133 6.46 -20.60 1.35
N MET A 134 5.60 -21.20 2.17
CA MET A 134 4.50 -20.48 2.83
C MET A 134 5.00 -19.44 3.82
N LEU A 135 6.04 -19.75 4.61
CA LEU A 135 6.68 -18.76 5.48
C LEU A 135 7.26 -17.58 4.68
N SER A 136 7.91 -17.87 3.53
CA SER A 136 8.44 -16.85 2.63
C SER A 136 7.32 -15.97 2.05
N THR A 137 6.20 -16.56 1.62
CA THR A 137 5.06 -15.78 1.10
C THR A 137 4.47 -14.86 2.17
N ALA A 138 4.30 -15.34 3.41
CA ALA A 138 3.84 -14.51 4.52
C ALA A 138 4.79 -13.34 4.80
N LEU A 139 6.11 -13.58 4.76
CA LEU A 139 7.11 -12.52 4.92
C LEU A 139 7.03 -11.47 3.80
N VAL A 140 6.91 -11.91 2.54
CA VAL A 140 6.78 -11.00 1.39
C VAL A 140 5.51 -10.16 1.50
N MET A 141 4.39 -10.75 1.93
CA MET A 141 3.15 -10.02 2.17
C MET A 141 3.29 -8.96 3.28
N PHE A 142 4.01 -9.27 4.36
CA PHE A 142 4.30 -8.32 5.41
C PHE A 142 5.14 -7.14 4.92
N ILE A 143 6.19 -7.42 4.13
CA ILE A 143 7.03 -6.37 3.51
C ILE A 143 6.18 -5.50 2.57
N ALA A 144 5.33 -6.09 1.74
CA ALA A 144 4.43 -5.37 0.86
C ALA A 144 3.44 -4.47 1.64
N PHE A 145 2.93 -4.96 2.78
CA PHE A 145 2.09 -4.17 3.68
C PHE A 145 2.84 -2.96 4.25
N VAL A 146 4.07 -3.14 4.74
CA VAL A 146 4.91 -2.06 5.26
C VAL A 146 5.18 -1.00 4.19
N VAL A 147 5.58 -1.41 2.98
CA VAL A 147 5.75 -0.51 1.84
C VAL A 147 4.45 0.22 1.51
N GLY A 148 3.33 -0.49 1.56
CA GLY A 148 2.00 0.06 1.34
C GLY A 148 1.60 1.13 2.36
N ILE A 149 1.98 0.97 3.65
CA ILE A 149 1.79 2.01 4.67
C ILE A 149 2.56 3.27 4.30
N PHE A 150 3.83 3.15 3.89
CA PHE A 150 4.63 4.30 3.48
C PHE A 150 3.99 5.02 2.29
N TYR A 151 3.50 4.26 1.30
CA TYR A 151 2.78 4.82 0.15
C TYR A 151 1.48 5.53 0.58
N TYR A 152 0.69 4.95 1.47
CA TYR A 152 -0.51 5.57 2.04
C TYR A 152 -0.20 6.89 2.75
N CYS A 153 0.85 6.94 3.58
CA CYS A 153 1.26 8.16 4.27
C CYS A 153 1.61 9.30 3.30
N ILE A 154 2.21 8.98 2.15
CA ILE A 154 2.54 9.97 1.12
C ILE A 154 1.26 10.49 0.46
N ILE A 155 0.37 9.60 0.00
CA ILE A 155 -0.89 9.98 -0.66
C ILE A 155 -1.78 10.79 0.29
N SER A 156 -1.90 10.35 1.55
CA SER A 156 -2.72 11.02 2.56
C SER A 156 -2.27 12.48 2.77
N LYS A 157 -0.96 12.71 2.91
CA LYS A 157 -0.39 14.06 3.04
C LYS A 157 -0.68 14.93 1.82
N GLU A 158 -0.58 14.38 0.61
CA GLU A 158 -0.89 15.12 -0.62
C GLU A 158 -2.37 15.46 -0.73
N HIS A 159 -3.25 14.53 -0.39
CA HIS A 159 -4.68 14.76 -0.42
C HIS A 159 -5.10 15.83 0.59
N THR A 160 -4.50 15.84 1.80
CA THR A 160 -4.73 16.92 2.77
C THR A 160 -4.25 18.27 2.25
N LYS A 161 -3.08 18.34 1.59
CA LYS A 161 -2.57 19.57 0.97
C LYS A 161 -3.49 20.09 -0.14
N ARG A 162 -3.98 19.21 -1.02
CA ARG A 162 -4.95 19.54 -2.08
C ARG A 162 -6.25 20.09 -1.50
N ASN A 163 -6.81 19.42 -0.48
CA ASN A 163 -8.03 19.88 0.19
C ASN A 163 -7.85 21.24 0.86
N LEU A 164 -6.71 21.47 1.52
CA LEU A 164 -6.41 22.75 2.17
C LEU A 164 -6.28 23.87 1.13
N TYR A 165 -5.66 23.60 -0.02
CA TYR A 165 -5.59 24.54 -1.13
C TYR A 165 -6.98 24.91 -1.64
N TYR A 166 -7.83 23.92 -1.90
CA TYR A 166 -9.21 24.15 -2.33
C TYR A 166 -9.99 25.01 -1.33
N MET A 167 -9.86 24.75 -0.03
CA MET A 167 -10.51 25.57 1.01
C MET A 167 -10.01 27.02 1.05
N LEU A 168 -8.74 27.27 0.73
CA LEU A 168 -8.12 28.60 0.82
C LEU A 168 -8.26 29.45 -0.44
N TYR A 169 -8.42 28.83 -1.60
CA TYR A 169 -8.45 29.49 -2.89
C TYR A 169 -9.78 29.32 -3.64
N GLY A 170 -10.65 28.41 -3.22
CA GLY A 170 -11.94 28.15 -3.85
C GLY A 170 -11.86 27.45 -5.21
N GLU A 171 -10.65 27.11 -5.67
CA GLU A 171 -10.39 26.45 -6.94
C GLU A 171 -9.65 25.12 -6.72
N PRO A 172 -9.97 24.07 -7.49
CA PRO A 172 -9.23 22.81 -7.44
C PRO A 172 -7.79 23.06 -7.86
N ALA A 173 -6.83 22.62 -7.03
CA ALA A 173 -5.42 22.68 -7.40
C ALA A 173 -5.19 21.83 -8.66
N ASP A 174 -4.61 22.44 -9.70
CA ASP A 174 -4.19 21.72 -10.91
C ASP A 174 -3.21 20.60 -10.50
N GLU A 175 -3.47 19.38 -11.00
CA GLU A 175 -2.73 18.18 -10.65
C GLU A 175 -1.23 18.27 -10.99
N ASN A 176 -0.89 19.13 -11.95
CA ASN A 176 0.47 19.38 -12.38
C ASN A 176 1.16 20.55 -11.66
N GLN A 177 0.45 21.29 -10.80
CA GLN A 177 1.03 22.43 -10.10
C GLN A 177 1.55 22.05 -8.69
N PRO A 178 2.81 22.40 -8.37
CA PRO A 178 3.36 22.14 -7.06
C PRO A 178 2.69 23.01 -5.99
N ILE A 179 2.00 22.37 -5.05
CA ILE A 179 1.30 23.04 -3.95
C ILE A 179 2.33 23.51 -2.90
N VAL A 180 2.66 24.80 -2.89
CA VAL A 180 3.64 25.43 -1.99
C VAL A 180 3.17 25.37 -0.53
N GLY A 181 3.71 24.41 0.24
CA GLY A 181 3.23 24.10 1.60
C GLY A 181 3.46 25.20 2.66
N VAL A 182 4.46 26.06 2.50
CA VAL A 182 4.80 27.10 3.49
C VAL A 182 3.83 28.28 3.43
N ASP A 183 3.42 28.70 2.22
CA ASP A 183 2.47 29.79 2.05
C ASP A 183 1.05 29.39 2.42
N LEU A 184 0.67 28.13 2.17
CA LEU A 184 -0.64 27.59 2.59
C LEU A 184 -0.81 27.59 4.09
N TRP A 185 0.21 27.19 4.86
CA TRP A 185 0.13 27.19 6.32
C TRP A 185 0.03 28.61 6.87
N ARG A 186 0.87 29.54 6.40
CA ARG A 186 0.79 30.96 6.81
C ARG A 186 -0.51 31.62 6.39
N LYS A 187 -1.08 31.23 5.24
CA LYS A 187 -2.38 31.76 4.78
C LYS A 187 -3.53 31.17 5.61
N TYR A 188 -3.50 29.88 5.92
CA TYR A 188 -4.45 29.25 6.84
C TYR A 188 -4.43 29.89 8.23
N GLU A 189 -3.24 30.07 8.81
CA GLU A 189 -3.05 30.70 10.12
C GLU A 189 -3.59 32.14 10.13
N ARG A 190 -3.28 32.94 9.10
CA ARG A 190 -3.85 34.28 8.93
C ARG A 190 -5.37 34.27 8.80
N THR A 191 -5.93 33.27 8.11
CA THR A 191 -7.38 33.16 7.91
C THR A 191 -8.06 32.77 9.22
N MET A 192 -7.52 31.79 9.96
CA MET A 192 -7.99 31.41 11.30
C MET A 192 -7.94 32.58 12.29
N ILE A 193 -6.84 33.35 12.32
CA ILE A 193 -6.72 34.55 13.17
C ILE A 193 -7.78 35.61 12.81
N ARG A 194 -8.10 35.75 11.52
CA ARG A 194 -9.12 36.70 11.04
C ARG A 194 -10.53 36.25 11.42
N TRP A 195 -10.83 34.95 11.30
CA TRP A 195 -12.08 34.37 11.76
C TRP A 195 -12.22 34.51 13.29
N ASN A 196 -11.21 34.16 14.08
CA ASN A 196 -11.27 34.35 15.54
C ASN A 196 -11.52 35.80 15.96
N ARG A 197 -11.08 36.81 15.19
CA ARG A 197 -11.39 38.22 15.45
C ARG A 197 -12.79 38.67 15.02
N LEU A 198 -13.42 37.97 14.10
CA LEU A 198 -14.79 38.27 13.66
C LEU A 198 -15.85 37.67 14.58
N PHE A 199 -15.48 36.65 15.38
CA PHE A 199 -16.37 35.91 16.26
C PHE A 199 -16.04 36.05 17.76
N ALA A 200 -15.13 36.95 18.13
CA ALA A 200 -14.83 37.36 19.50
C ALA A 200 -15.30 38.80 19.72
#